data_AF-A0A7J8TS91-F1
#
_entry.id   AF-A0A7J8TS91-F1
#
_cell.length_a   1.000
_cell.length_b   1.000
_cell.length_c   1.000
_cell.angle_alpha   90.00
_cell.angle_beta   90.00
_cell.angle_gamma   90.00
#
_symmetry.space_group_name_H-M   'P 1'
#
loop_
_entity.id
_entity.type
_entity.pdbx_description
1 polymer ?
#
loop_
_entity_poly.entity_id
_entity_poly.type
_entity_poly.pdbx_seq_one_letter_code
_entity_poly.pdbx_strand_id
1 'polypeptide(L)'
;MANHPVFFLVYLLALATSLHSSTAVDYTVTNEVPTTPGGTIFDKELGVEYTRQQMKSASQFIWNLFRQPDPASRKNVQSVSLFIVDNLDERVVALASNNNINVSDKSIQGLTGDELKRSFNGVLYHEMTHIWQWNGNGQIGDGHLGNLTEGIADFGLKSGFVAELNAKLKDGYSPDFFFQILGKTVDQLWTDYKNIPRN
;
A
#
# COMPACT_ATOMS: atom_id res chain seq x y z
N MET A 1 35.63 -13.54 62.51
CA MET A 1 35.68 -12.34 61.65
C MET A 1 35.36 -12.79 60.22
N ALA A 2 34.31 -12.20 59.61
CA ALA A 2 33.74 -12.36 58.25
C ALA A 2 33.20 -13.76 57.88
N ASN A 3 31.91 -14.07 57.62
CA ASN A 3 30.76 -13.52 56.87
C ASN A 3 30.82 -13.59 55.30
N HIS A 4 30.15 -14.63 54.76
CA HIS A 4 29.31 -14.72 53.51
C HIS A 4 29.94 -14.52 52.10
N PRO A 5 29.27 -14.92 50.98
CA PRO A 5 28.47 -16.12 50.67
C PRO A 5 28.73 -16.74 49.24
N VAL A 6 28.05 -17.85 48.99
CA VAL A 6 27.72 -18.59 47.74
C VAL A 6 27.77 -17.81 46.41
N PHE A 7 28.35 -18.41 45.36
CA PHE A 7 27.90 -18.20 43.97
C PHE A 7 27.95 -19.51 43.15
N PHE A 8 26.78 -20.11 42.98
CA PHE A 8 26.47 -21.08 41.92
C PHE A 8 26.18 -20.25 40.67
N LEU A 9 26.96 -20.39 39.59
CA LEU A 9 26.68 -19.75 38.32
C LEU A 9 26.59 -20.81 37.21
N VAL A 10 25.36 -21.21 36.90
CA VAL A 10 25.03 -22.01 35.72
C VAL A 10 24.96 -21.04 34.54
N TYR A 11 25.92 -21.08 33.62
CA TYR A 11 25.83 -20.37 32.35
C TYR A 11 25.03 -21.22 31.37
N LEU A 12 23.71 -20.99 31.34
CA LEU A 12 22.83 -21.47 30.28
C LEU A 12 22.85 -20.40 29.19
N LEU A 13 23.67 -20.60 28.16
CA LEU A 13 23.72 -19.76 26.98
C LEU A 13 22.43 -20.01 26.17
N ALA A 14 21.33 -19.37 26.57
CA ALA A 14 20.14 -19.26 25.75
C ALA A 14 20.47 -18.30 24.60
N LEU A 15 21.09 -18.84 23.55
CA LEU A 15 21.12 -18.19 22.26
C LEU A 15 19.69 -18.26 21.71
N ALA A 16 18.87 -17.28 22.09
CA ALA A 16 17.59 -17.03 21.45
C ALA A 16 17.91 -16.68 19.99
N THR A 17 17.91 -17.69 19.13
CA THR A 17 17.83 -17.48 17.69
C THR A 17 16.54 -16.71 17.48
N SER A 18 16.66 -15.42 17.15
CA SER A 18 15.55 -14.68 16.57
C SER A 18 15.20 -15.38 15.27
N LEU A 19 14.22 -16.30 15.35
CA LEU A 19 13.41 -16.70 14.23
C LEU A 19 12.73 -15.42 13.74
N HIS A 20 13.43 -14.66 12.91
CA HIS A 20 12.76 -13.76 12.00
C HIS A 20 12.04 -14.69 11.04
N SER A 21 10.82 -15.07 11.40
CA SER A 21 9.90 -15.65 10.43
C SER A 21 9.88 -14.68 9.27
N SER A 22 10.46 -15.05 8.14
CA SER A 22 10.18 -14.41 6.87
C SER A 22 8.73 -14.78 6.53
N THR A 23 7.76 -14.18 7.22
CA THR A 23 6.36 -14.42 6.90
C THR A 23 6.13 -13.74 5.57
N ALA A 24 6.14 -14.56 4.51
CA ALA A 24 5.60 -14.15 3.23
C ALA A 24 4.19 -13.60 3.49
N VAL A 25 3.88 -12.46 2.90
CA VAL A 25 2.55 -11.84 3.01
C VAL A 25 1.55 -12.80 2.37
N ASP A 26 0.46 -13.08 3.07
CA ASP A 26 -0.64 -13.89 2.55
C ASP A 26 -1.56 -13.03 1.67
N TYR A 27 -1.95 -13.54 0.51
CA TYR A 27 -2.78 -12.82 -0.45
C TYR A 27 -4.00 -13.65 -0.82
N THR A 28 -5.17 -13.14 -0.42
CA THR A 28 -6.45 -13.77 -0.72
C THR A 28 -7.22 -12.94 -1.74
N VAL A 29 -7.98 -13.62 -2.59
CA VAL A 29 -8.83 -13.00 -3.62
C VAL A 29 -10.13 -13.77 -3.67
N THR A 30 -11.24 -13.05 -3.58
CA THR A 30 -12.59 -13.61 -3.60
C THR A 30 -13.47 -12.81 -4.54
N ASN A 31 -14.23 -13.50 -5.39
CA ASN A 31 -15.32 -12.88 -6.14
C ASN A 31 -16.62 -13.12 -5.37
N GLU A 32 -17.14 -12.10 -4.69
CA GLU A 32 -18.36 -12.24 -3.88
C GLU A 32 -19.63 -12.16 -4.73
N VAL A 33 -19.50 -11.70 -5.97
CA VAL A 33 -20.61 -11.39 -6.88
C VAL A 33 -20.46 -12.08 -8.24
N PRO A 34 -20.21 -13.40 -8.30
CA PRO A 34 -19.85 -14.10 -9.55
C PRO A 34 -20.94 -14.06 -10.62
N THR A 35 -22.20 -13.80 -10.24
CA THR A 35 -23.34 -13.75 -11.16
C THR A 35 -23.62 -12.39 -11.75
N THR A 36 -22.93 -11.33 -11.32
CA THR A 36 -23.09 -10.00 -11.94
C THR A 36 -22.33 -9.92 -13.26
N PRO A 37 -22.65 -8.97 -14.16
CA PRO A 37 -21.92 -8.80 -15.42
C PRO A 37 -20.41 -8.63 -15.21
N GLY A 38 -20.00 -7.80 -14.23
CA GLY A 38 -18.60 -7.59 -13.88
C GLY A 38 -17.95 -8.82 -13.23
N GLY A 39 -18.63 -9.46 -12.28
CA GLY A 39 -18.12 -10.66 -11.61
C GLY A 39 -17.92 -11.83 -12.58
N THR A 40 -18.80 -12.02 -13.55
CA THR A 40 -18.64 -13.04 -14.59
C THR A 40 -17.42 -12.75 -15.47
N ILE A 41 -17.19 -11.48 -15.84
CA ILE A 41 -16.01 -11.08 -16.61
C ILE A 41 -14.74 -11.31 -15.79
N PHE A 42 -14.74 -10.97 -14.50
CA PHE A 42 -13.60 -11.21 -13.61
C PHE A 42 -13.20 -12.68 -13.61
N ASP A 43 -14.13 -13.61 -13.35
CA ASP A 43 -13.81 -15.05 -13.29
C ASP A 43 -13.29 -15.58 -14.63
N LYS A 44 -13.84 -15.07 -15.74
CA LYS A 44 -13.51 -15.54 -17.09
C LYS A 44 -12.17 -15.02 -17.61
N GLU A 45 -11.84 -13.75 -17.39
CA GLU A 45 -10.73 -13.08 -18.07
C GLU A 45 -9.56 -12.69 -17.16
N LEU A 46 -9.78 -12.59 -15.85
CA LEU A 46 -8.76 -12.29 -14.85
C LEU A 46 -8.57 -13.51 -13.94
N GLY A 47 -9.53 -13.77 -13.08
CA GLY A 47 -9.54 -14.87 -12.13
C GLY A 47 -8.69 -14.63 -10.88
N VAL A 48 -8.94 -15.48 -9.88
CA VAL A 48 -8.32 -15.43 -8.55
C VAL A 48 -6.80 -15.54 -8.61
N GLU A 49 -6.27 -16.50 -9.36
CA GLU A 49 -4.81 -16.76 -9.36
C GLU A 49 -4.02 -15.65 -10.06
N TYR A 50 -4.50 -15.18 -11.21
CA TYR A 50 -3.90 -14.02 -11.89
C TYR A 50 -3.86 -12.80 -10.97
N THR A 51 -4.98 -12.49 -10.32
CA THR A 51 -5.11 -11.33 -9.43
C THR A 51 -4.15 -11.44 -8.25
N ARG A 52 -4.06 -12.63 -7.63
CA ARG A 52 -3.11 -12.92 -6.55
C ARG A 52 -1.67 -12.70 -7.01
N GLN A 53 -1.31 -13.11 -8.22
CA GLN A 53 0.03 -12.86 -8.77
C GLN A 53 0.29 -11.38 -8.98
N GLN A 54 -0.69 -10.61 -9.47
CA GLN A 54 -0.56 -9.17 -9.61
C GLN A 54 -0.42 -8.46 -8.26
N MET A 55 -1.11 -8.90 -7.20
CA MET A 55 -0.93 -8.36 -5.84
C MET A 55 0.51 -8.56 -5.32
N LYS A 56 1.11 -9.71 -5.60
CA LYS A 56 2.53 -10.00 -5.26
C LYS A 56 3.47 -9.08 -6.03
N SER A 57 3.27 -8.97 -7.35
CA SER A 57 4.06 -8.08 -8.22
C SER A 57 3.95 -6.61 -7.82
N ALA A 58 2.73 -6.14 -7.52
CA ALA A 58 2.47 -4.80 -7.03
C ALA A 58 3.21 -4.54 -5.72
N SER A 59 3.15 -5.47 -4.78
CA SER A 59 3.85 -5.34 -3.49
C SER A 59 5.36 -5.22 -3.67
N GLN A 60 5.97 -6.06 -4.50
CA GLN A 60 7.40 -5.98 -4.80
C GLN A 60 7.77 -4.65 -5.46
N PHE A 61 6.97 -4.21 -6.43
CA PHE A 61 7.15 -2.92 -7.08
C PHE A 61 7.09 -1.77 -6.08
N ILE A 62 6.09 -1.76 -5.20
CA ILE A 62 5.87 -0.70 -4.21
C ILE A 62 6.97 -0.70 -3.14
N TRP A 63 7.40 -1.85 -2.64
CA TRP A 63 8.53 -1.93 -1.71
C TRP A 63 9.81 -1.36 -2.32
N ASN A 64 10.08 -1.64 -3.60
CA ASN A 64 11.20 -1.06 -4.31
C ASN A 64 11.04 0.46 -4.50
N LEU A 65 9.84 0.90 -4.90
CA LEU A 65 9.50 2.32 -5.06
C LEU A 65 9.71 3.10 -3.75
N PHE A 66 9.30 2.52 -2.62
CA PHE A 66 9.47 3.10 -1.29
C PHE A 66 10.87 2.91 -0.69
N ARG A 67 11.79 2.22 -1.39
CA ARG A 67 13.12 1.84 -0.88
C ARG A 67 13.04 1.06 0.45
N GLN A 68 12.05 0.19 0.55
CA GLN A 68 11.79 -0.69 1.70
C GLN A 68 11.75 -2.18 1.27
N PRO A 69 12.78 -2.71 0.59
CA PRO A 69 12.77 -4.09 0.09
C PRO A 69 12.83 -5.13 1.23
N ASP A 70 13.41 -4.76 2.36
CA ASP A 70 13.59 -5.66 3.50
C ASP A 70 12.33 -5.72 4.37
N PRO A 71 11.90 -6.92 4.83
CA PRO A 71 10.72 -7.06 5.69
C PRO A 71 10.73 -6.20 6.96
N ALA A 72 11.91 -5.92 7.53
CA ALA A 72 12.04 -5.07 8.72
C ALA A 72 11.86 -3.57 8.44
N SER A 73 11.98 -3.14 7.18
CA SER A 73 11.91 -1.73 6.77
C SER A 73 10.51 -1.28 6.37
N ARG A 74 9.65 -2.22 5.95
CA ARG A 74 8.30 -1.97 5.48
C ARG A 74 7.26 -1.96 6.61
N LYS A 75 6.07 -1.45 6.31
CA LYS A 75 4.89 -1.58 7.16
C LYS A 75 4.58 -3.06 7.44
N ASN A 76 4.29 -3.38 8.70
CA ASN A 76 4.04 -4.76 9.13
C ASN A 76 2.62 -5.20 8.73
N VAL A 77 2.48 -5.75 7.53
CA VAL A 77 1.24 -6.32 6.99
C VAL A 77 1.45 -7.80 6.75
N GLN A 78 0.65 -8.64 7.39
CA GLN A 78 0.75 -10.11 7.29
C GLN A 78 -0.14 -10.69 6.19
N SER A 79 -1.27 -10.04 5.91
CA SER A 79 -2.25 -10.49 4.91
C SER A 79 -2.86 -9.31 4.18
N VAL A 80 -3.16 -9.50 2.89
CA VAL A 80 -3.96 -8.57 2.09
C VAL A 80 -5.06 -9.35 1.38
N SER A 81 -6.30 -8.88 1.48
CA SER A 81 -7.46 -9.54 0.88
C SER A 81 -8.10 -8.65 -0.18
N LEU A 82 -8.42 -9.21 -1.34
CA LEU A 82 -9.16 -8.50 -2.39
C LEU A 82 -10.53 -9.15 -2.63
N PHE A 83 -11.56 -8.32 -2.72
CA PHE A 83 -12.94 -8.73 -2.95
C PHE A 83 -13.49 -8.02 -4.18
N ILE A 84 -14.13 -8.78 -5.09
CA ILE A 84 -15.02 -8.19 -6.10
C ILE A 84 -16.40 -8.08 -5.48
N VAL A 85 -16.98 -6.88 -5.48
CA VAL A 85 -18.24 -6.54 -4.78
C VAL A 85 -19.14 -5.66 -5.66
N ASP A 86 -20.44 -5.61 -5.37
CA ASP A 86 -21.44 -4.81 -6.09
C ASP A 86 -22.06 -3.68 -5.24
N ASN A 87 -21.62 -3.55 -3.99
CA ASN A 87 -22.23 -2.69 -2.97
C ASN A 87 -21.46 -1.37 -2.73
N LEU A 88 -20.48 -1.04 -3.58
CA LEU A 88 -19.82 0.26 -3.57
C LEU A 88 -20.70 1.32 -4.24
N ASP A 89 -20.50 2.58 -3.82
CA ASP A 89 -21.09 3.75 -4.50
C ASP A 89 -20.71 3.73 -6.00
N GLU A 90 -21.62 4.16 -6.86
CA GLU A 90 -21.45 4.08 -8.32
C GLU A 90 -20.24 4.86 -8.85
N ARG A 91 -19.74 5.84 -8.09
CA ARG A 91 -18.56 6.64 -8.46
C ARG A 91 -17.26 6.04 -7.95
N VAL A 92 -17.32 5.01 -7.12
CA VAL A 92 -16.16 4.39 -6.47
C VAL A 92 -15.77 3.13 -7.24
N VAL A 93 -14.57 3.16 -7.83
CA VAL A 93 -14.01 2.05 -8.60
C VAL A 93 -13.45 0.97 -7.66
N ALA A 94 -12.72 1.38 -6.63
CA ALA A 94 -12.21 0.51 -5.59
C ALA A 94 -11.97 1.29 -4.29
N LEU A 95 -11.76 0.57 -3.20
CA LEU A 95 -11.43 1.13 -1.89
C LEU A 95 -10.51 0.17 -1.11
N ALA A 96 -9.37 0.68 -0.65
CA ALA A 96 -8.50 0.02 0.30
C ALA A 96 -8.74 0.48 1.75
N SER A 97 -8.91 -0.46 2.68
CA SER A 97 -8.95 -0.19 4.12
C SER A 97 -8.62 -1.44 4.92
N ASN A 98 -7.89 -1.30 6.03
CA ASN A 98 -7.56 -2.41 6.95
C ASN A 98 -6.96 -3.65 6.25
N ASN A 99 -6.09 -3.44 5.26
CA ASN A 99 -5.50 -4.50 4.42
C ASN A 99 -6.50 -5.27 3.53
N ASN A 100 -7.73 -4.76 3.39
CA ASN A 100 -8.71 -5.25 2.44
C ASN A 100 -8.84 -4.27 1.28
N ILE A 101 -9.08 -4.79 0.09
CA ILE A 101 -9.34 -4.05 -1.14
C ILE A 101 -10.68 -4.53 -1.68
N ASN A 102 -11.64 -3.63 -1.81
CA ASN A 102 -12.92 -3.92 -2.45
C ASN A 102 -12.90 -3.27 -3.84
N VAL A 103 -13.09 -4.06 -4.90
CA VAL A 103 -13.18 -3.59 -6.28
C VAL A 103 -14.62 -3.73 -6.75
N SER A 104 -15.18 -2.64 -7.29
CA SER A 104 -16.54 -2.62 -7.81
C SER A 104 -16.65 -3.46 -9.08
N ASP A 105 -17.60 -4.39 -9.13
CA ASP A 105 -17.88 -5.19 -10.33
C ASP A 105 -18.25 -4.29 -11.53
N LYS A 106 -18.93 -3.17 -11.27
CA LYS A 106 -19.29 -2.16 -12.27
C LYS A 106 -18.07 -1.56 -12.98
N SER A 107 -16.91 -1.52 -12.33
CA SER A 107 -15.65 -1.04 -12.93
C SER A 107 -15.02 -2.04 -13.92
N ILE A 108 -15.40 -3.31 -13.81
CA ILE A 108 -14.95 -4.40 -14.66
C ILE A 108 -15.92 -4.58 -15.84
N GLN A 109 -17.21 -4.33 -15.60
CA GLN A 109 -18.27 -4.47 -16.58
C GLN A 109 -17.96 -3.70 -17.87
N GLY A 110 -18.10 -4.39 -19.01
CA GLY A 110 -17.94 -3.79 -20.34
C GLY A 110 -16.51 -3.68 -20.84
N LEU A 111 -15.50 -3.97 -20.01
CA LEU A 111 -14.10 -4.05 -20.43
C LEU A 111 -13.75 -5.49 -20.83
N THR A 112 -12.83 -5.65 -21.78
CA THR A 112 -12.34 -6.96 -22.23
C THR A 112 -10.85 -6.92 -22.58
N GLY A 113 -10.19 -8.08 -22.61
CA GLY A 113 -8.83 -8.23 -23.13
C GLY A 113 -7.81 -7.31 -22.45
N ASP A 114 -7.00 -6.63 -23.26
CA ASP A 114 -5.90 -5.78 -22.77
C ASP A 114 -6.38 -4.51 -22.07
N GLU A 115 -7.54 -3.98 -22.46
CA GLU A 115 -8.13 -2.82 -21.79
C GLU A 115 -8.56 -3.17 -20.37
N LEU A 116 -9.22 -4.31 -20.20
CA LEU A 116 -9.59 -4.84 -18.89
C LEU A 116 -8.35 -5.03 -18.01
N LYS A 117 -7.34 -5.75 -18.50
CA LYS A 117 -6.12 -6.01 -17.72
C LYS A 117 -5.40 -4.72 -17.33
N ARG A 118 -5.29 -3.75 -18.25
CA ARG A 118 -4.64 -2.47 -17.98
C ARG A 118 -5.40 -1.67 -16.92
N SER A 119 -6.72 -1.55 -17.08
CA SER A 119 -7.59 -0.82 -16.14
C SER A 119 -7.53 -1.46 -14.75
N PHE A 120 -7.81 -2.77 -14.68
CA PHE A 120 -7.83 -3.51 -13.43
C PHE A 120 -6.47 -3.51 -12.72
N ASN A 121 -5.37 -3.74 -13.43
CA ASN A 121 -4.04 -3.71 -12.81
C ASN A 121 -3.66 -2.30 -12.35
N GLY A 122 -4.08 -1.25 -13.05
CA GLY A 122 -3.86 0.14 -12.62
C GLY A 122 -4.53 0.42 -11.27
N VAL A 123 -5.81 0.07 -11.15
CA VAL A 123 -6.58 0.15 -9.90
C VAL A 123 -5.92 -0.70 -8.81
N LEU A 124 -5.55 -1.94 -9.13
CA LEU A 124 -4.92 -2.84 -8.17
C LEU A 124 -3.61 -2.27 -7.61
N TYR A 125 -2.74 -1.74 -8.46
CA TYR A 125 -1.47 -1.14 -8.02
C TYR A 125 -1.70 0.12 -7.20
N HIS A 126 -2.71 0.91 -7.56
CA HIS A 126 -3.16 2.06 -6.79
C HIS A 126 -3.59 1.65 -5.38
N GLU A 127 -4.54 0.72 -5.24
CA GLU A 127 -5.05 0.29 -3.93
C GLU A 127 -3.97 -0.41 -3.09
N MET A 128 -3.11 -1.22 -3.71
CA MET A 128 -1.97 -1.83 -3.04
C MET A 128 -0.98 -0.79 -2.50
N THR A 129 -0.88 0.39 -3.12
CA THR A 129 -0.04 1.49 -2.61
C THR A 129 -0.57 1.96 -1.26
N HIS A 130 -1.88 2.15 -1.12
CA HIS A 130 -2.51 2.52 0.17
C HIS A 130 -2.25 1.48 1.27
N ILE A 131 -2.22 0.19 0.91
CA ILE A 131 -1.90 -0.87 1.87
C ILE A 131 -0.49 -0.71 2.43
N TRP A 132 0.50 -0.49 1.56
CA TRP A 132 1.92 -0.46 1.95
C TRP A 132 2.39 0.89 2.47
N GLN A 133 1.68 1.97 2.16
CA GLN A 133 2.02 3.31 2.61
C GLN A 133 1.77 3.46 4.12
N TRP A 134 2.68 4.19 4.77
CA TRP A 134 2.49 4.59 6.16
C TRP A 134 1.40 5.67 6.24
N ASN A 135 0.47 5.54 7.19
CA ASN A 135 -0.69 6.42 7.31
C ASN A 135 -0.49 7.59 8.28
N GLY A 136 0.76 7.97 8.59
CA GLY A 136 1.02 9.05 9.54
C GLY A 136 0.58 8.73 10.97
N ASN A 137 0.69 7.47 11.41
CA ASN A 137 0.21 7.00 12.71
C ASN A 137 -1.28 7.30 12.98
N GLY A 138 -2.11 7.25 11.92
CA GLY A 138 -3.54 7.55 11.98
C GLY A 138 -3.90 9.03 12.16
N GLN A 139 -2.91 9.93 12.23
CA GLN A 139 -3.13 11.37 12.49
C GLN A 139 -3.84 12.10 11.34
N ILE A 140 -3.89 11.51 10.15
CA ILE A 140 -4.52 12.13 8.98
C ILE A 140 -5.92 11.57 8.68
N GLY A 141 -6.32 10.46 9.30
CA GLY A 141 -7.47 9.69 8.83
C GLY A 141 -7.23 9.13 7.41
N ASP A 142 -7.77 7.95 7.14
CA ASP A 142 -7.47 7.21 5.90
C ASP A 142 -7.84 7.99 4.61
N GLY A 143 -8.75 8.98 4.68
CA GLY A 143 -9.22 9.74 3.53
C GLY A 143 -8.37 10.95 3.09
N HIS A 144 -7.55 11.55 3.95
CA HIS A 144 -6.82 12.79 3.59
C HIS A 144 -5.42 12.51 3.02
N LEU A 145 -4.83 11.34 3.30
CA LEU A 145 -3.68 10.83 2.54
C LEU A 145 -4.05 10.36 1.14
N GLY A 146 -5.33 10.00 0.91
CA GLY A 146 -5.85 9.70 -0.42
C GLY A 146 -5.53 10.84 -1.39
N ASN A 147 -5.95 12.07 -1.08
CA ASN A 147 -5.69 13.25 -1.94
C ASN A 147 -4.21 13.56 -2.15
N LEU A 148 -3.36 13.26 -1.16
CA LEU A 148 -1.91 13.41 -1.28
C LEU A 148 -1.32 12.36 -2.21
N THR A 149 -1.74 11.10 -2.05
CA THR A 149 -1.29 9.93 -2.82
C THR A 149 -1.76 10.00 -4.27
N GLU A 150 -3.00 10.45 -4.50
CA GLU A 150 -3.56 10.77 -5.82
C GLU A 150 -2.78 11.90 -6.51
N GLY A 151 -2.36 12.92 -5.76
CA GLY A 151 -1.66 14.10 -6.32
C GLY A 151 -0.16 13.89 -6.57
N ILE A 152 0.51 12.96 -5.88
CA ILE A 152 1.97 12.73 -6.03
C ILE A 152 2.36 12.31 -7.45
N ALA A 153 1.45 11.71 -8.21
CA ALA A 153 1.67 11.36 -9.62
C ALA A 153 1.69 12.58 -10.56
N ASP A 154 0.98 13.66 -10.20
CA ASP A 154 0.81 14.86 -11.04
C ASP A 154 1.93 15.88 -10.87
N PHE A 155 2.56 15.91 -9.70
CA PHE A 155 3.74 16.73 -9.49
C PHE A 155 4.93 15.96 -10.07
N GLY A 156 5.60 16.51 -11.09
CA GLY A 156 6.88 16.00 -11.62
C GLY A 156 8.00 16.15 -10.58
N LEU A 157 7.93 15.39 -9.49
CA LEU A 157 8.73 15.58 -8.30
C LEU A 157 10.11 14.95 -8.45
N LYS A 158 11.04 15.50 -7.68
CA LYS A 158 12.42 15.02 -7.51
C LYS A 158 12.44 13.49 -7.37
N SER A 159 13.39 12.85 -8.07
CA SER A 159 13.65 11.42 -7.91
C SER A 159 13.81 11.05 -6.43
N GLY A 160 13.05 10.06 -5.97
CA GLY A 160 13.05 9.63 -4.58
C GLY A 160 12.06 10.33 -3.66
N PHE A 161 11.34 11.34 -4.13
CA PHE A 161 10.34 12.05 -3.32
C PHE A 161 9.35 11.09 -2.65
N VAL A 162 8.78 10.16 -3.42
CA VAL A 162 7.76 9.20 -2.93
C VAL A 162 8.31 8.35 -1.78
N ALA A 163 9.54 7.84 -1.95
CA ALA A 163 10.21 7.04 -0.92
C ALA A 163 10.51 7.87 0.35
N GLU A 164 11.03 9.08 0.19
CA GLU A 164 11.37 9.98 1.30
C GLU A 164 10.11 10.41 2.08
N LEU A 165 9.01 10.70 1.38
CA LEU A 165 7.74 11.03 2.01
C LEU A 165 7.18 9.83 2.77
N ASN A 166 7.12 8.65 2.14
CA ASN A 166 6.61 7.45 2.80
C ASN A 166 7.41 7.12 4.06
N ALA A 167 8.74 7.28 4.03
CA ALA A 167 9.58 7.08 5.22
C ALA A 167 9.24 8.05 6.36
N LYS A 168 8.98 9.33 6.05
CA LYS A 168 8.59 10.34 7.07
C LYS A 168 7.19 10.08 7.67
N LEU A 169 6.28 9.49 6.88
CA LEU A 169 4.92 9.16 7.34
C LEU A 169 4.87 8.03 8.37
N LYS A 170 5.99 7.35 8.66
CA LYS A 170 6.05 6.24 9.62
C LYS A 170 5.63 6.66 11.04
N ASP A 171 6.11 7.81 11.50
CA ASP A 171 5.98 8.23 12.90
C ASP A 171 4.93 9.34 13.11
N GLY A 172 4.26 9.79 12.04
CA GLY A 172 3.27 10.86 12.11
C GLY A 172 3.15 11.62 10.79
N TYR A 173 2.35 12.67 10.80
CA TYR A 173 2.23 13.59 9.67
C TYR A 173 2.61 15.01 10.01
N SER A 174 3.32 15.66 9.09
CA SER A 174 3.41 17.11 9.02
C SER A 174 3.41 17.57 7.56
N PRO A 175 2.67 18.66 7.23
CA PRO A 175 2.78 19.29 5.91
C PRO A 175 4.21 19.81 5.63
N ASP A 176 5.04 20.01 6.65
CA ASP A 176 6.44 20.42 6.49
C ASP A 176 7.30 19.36 5.79
N PHE A 177 6.85 18.11 5.72
CA PHE A 177 7.58 17.06 5.00
C PHE A 177 7.80 17.44 3.52
N PHE A 178 6.86 18.14 2.91
CA PHE A 178 6.99 18.66 1.54
C PHE A 178 8.13 19.66 1.44
N PHE A 179 8.19 20.62 2.37
CA PHE A 179 9.26 21.60 2.41
C PHE A 179 10.62 20.94 2.68
N GLN A 180 10.67 19.97 3.60
CA GLN A 180 11.91 19.25 3.92
C GLN A 180 12.47 18.45 2.73
N ILE A 181 11.60 17.88 1.88
CA ILE A 181 12.02 17.04 0.75
C ILE A 181 12.27 17.86 -0.52
N LEU A 182 11.39 18.83 -0.79
CA LEU A 182 11.34 19.58 -2.05
C LEU A 182 11.82 21.03 -1.94
N GLY A 183 12.03 21.53 -0.72
CA GLY A 183 12.29 22.95 -0.47
C GLY A 183 11.08 23.85 -0.70
N LYS A 184 9.88 23.28 -0.89
CA LYS A 184 8.63 24.00 -1.17
C LYS A 184 7.48 23.53 -0.29
N THR A 185 6.64 24.46 0.17
CA THR A 185 5.39 24.15 0.88
C THR A 185 4.35 23.58 -0.09
N VAL A 186 3.31 22.91 0.45
CA VAL A 186 2.18 22.41 -0.35
C VAL A 186 1.53 23.53 -1.18
N ASP A 187 1.36 24.72 -0.60
CA ASP A 187 0.78 25.88 -1.29
C ASP A 187 1.64 26.38 -2.46
N GLN A 188 2.96 26.33 -2.32
CA GLN A 188 3.89 26.69 -3.40
C GLN A 188 3.81 25.66 -4.54
N LEU A 189 3.78 24.36 -4.21
CA LEU A 189 3.62 23.30 -5.20
C LEU A 189 2.29 23.41 -5.93
N TRP A 190 1.20 23.69 -5.21
CA TRP A 190 -0.11 23.87 -5.81
C TRP A 190 -0.19 25.10 -6.72
N THR A 191 0.42 26.21 -6.30
CA THR A 191 0.59 27.39 -7.13
C THR A 191 1.36 27.07 -8.40
N ASP A 192 2.49 26.37 -8.30
CA ASP A 192 3.29 25.96 -9.45
C ASP A 192 2.48 25.10 -10.42
N TYR A 193 1.76 24.09 -9.91
CA TYR A 193 0.90 23.20 -10.73
C TYR A 193 -0.16 23.96 -11.51
N LYS A 194 -0.85 24.91 -10.86
CA LYS A 194 -1.87 25.75 -11.52
C LYS A 194 -1.30 26.64 -12.61
N ASN A 195 -0.01 26.97 -12.52
CA ASN A 195 0.68 27.83 -13.47
C ASN A 195 1.40 27.05 -14.59
N ILE A 196 1.34 25.71 -14.60
CA ILE A 196 1.85 24.90 -15.71
C ILE A 196 0.97 25.20 -16.95
N PRO A 197 1.56 25.70 -18.06
CA PRO A 197 0.82 25.88 -19.30
C PRO A 197 0.26 24.54 -19.77
N ARG A 198 -1.06 24.44 -19.90
CA ARG A 198 -1.70 23.26 -20.48
C ARG A 198 -1.78 23.46 -21.99
N ASN A 199 -0.99 22.66 -22.71
CA ASN A 199 -1.02 22.58 -24.17
C ASN A 199 -2.23 21.77 -24.64
#